data_AF-A0A3L6F7K7-F1
#
_entry.id   AF-A0A3L6F7K7-F1
#
_cell.length_a   1.000
_cell.length_b   1.000
_cell.length_c   1.000
_cell.angle_alpha   90.00
_cell.angle_beta   90.00
_cell.angle_gamma   90.00
#
_symmetry.space_group_name_H-M   'P 1'
#
loop_
_entity.id
_entity.type
_entity.pdbx_description
1 polymer ?
#
loop_
_entity_poly.entity_id
_entity_poly.type
_entity_poly.pdbx_seq_one_letter_code
_entity_poly.pdbx_strand_id
1 'polypeptide(L)'
;MNMTAIYEILVNRRYRDDEELSEPSLQEWTQQSRDMLAARKRGDLAFRDKDLRAAIDSYTECMDVGPEMVSGTVYVRRSCCHLMCGNLDAALRDAMQAQRQYPEWPLSLYMQAAALSKLGMHSQAMGMLIEASEMEGNHRKSSLILV
;
A
#
# COMPACT_ATOMS: atom_id res chain seq x y z
N MET A 1 26.70 -21.90 6.42
CA MET A 1 26.44 -20.93 7.53
C MET A 1 25.14 -21.37 8.18
N ASN A 2 25.11 -21.69 9.47
CA ASN A 2 23.89 -22.15 10.15
C ASN A 2 23.11 -20.96 10.74
N MET A 3 21.82 -21.13 11.02
CA MET A 3 20.96 -20.06 11.55
C MET A 3 21.46 -19.52 12.90
N THR A 4 22.14 -20.35 13.71
CA THR A 4 22.75 -19.95 14.98
C THR A 4 23.88 -18.94 14.80
N ALA A 5 24.77 -19.15 13.83
CA ALA A 5 25.84 -18.21 13.52
C ALA A 5 25.29 -16.89 12.98
N ILE A 6 24.21 -16.92 12.18
CA ILE A 6 23.53 -15.69 11.72
C ILE A 6 22.90 -14.96 12.91
N TYR A 7 22.23 -15.67 13.81
CA TYR A 7 21.64 -15.11 15.03
C TYR A 7 22.70 -14.44 15.91
N GLU A 8 23.82 -15.10 16.17
CA GLU A 8 24.92 -14.55 16.96
C GLU A 8 25.52 -13.30 16.31
N ILE A 9 25.64 -13.26 14.98
CA ILE A 9 26.09 -12.07 14.26
C ILE A 9 25.08 -10.93 14.40
N LEU A 10 23.78 -11.21 14.31
CA LEU A 10 22.73 -10.21 14.46
C LEU A 10 22.66 -9.64 15.89
N VAL A 11 22.86 -10.46 16.91
CA VAL A 11 22.84 -10.04 18.32
C VAL A 11 24.11 -9.28 18.71
N ASN A 12 25.28 -9.70 18.21
CA ASN A 12 26.56 -9.15 18.66
C ASN A 12 27.05 -7.96 17.83
N ARG A 13 26.53 -7.74 16.62
CA ARG A 13 26.78 -6.51 15.88
C ARG A 13 25.74 -5.48 16.24
N ARG A 14 26.17 -4.37 16.84
CA ARG A 14 25.39 -3.13 16.79
C ARG A 14 25.44 -2.62 15.36
N TYR A 15 24.33 -2.72 14.65
CA TYR A 15 24.17 -2.10 13.35
C TYR A 15 23.99 -0.59 13.57
N ARG A 16 24.41 0.23 12.61
CA ARG A 16 24.30 1.69 12.69
C ARG A 16 22.85 2.14 12.92
N ASP A 17 21.89 1.35 12.46
CA ASP A 17 20.45 1.60 12.60
C ASP A 17 19.91 1.23 13.99
N ASP A 18 20.72 0.62 14.87
CA ASP A 18 20.41 0.41 16.29
C ASP A 18 20.70 1.66 17.14
N GLU A 19 21.21 2.75 16.55
CA GLU A 19 21.30 4.05 17.20
C GLU A 19 19.89 4.57 17.47
N GLU A 20 19.62 4.90 18.74
CA GLU A 20 18.34 5.42 19.24
C GLU A 20 17.77 6.47 18.29
N LEU A 21 16.71 6.11 17.56
CA LEU A 21 15.86 7.05 16.85
C LEU A 21 15.29 8.01 17.91
N SER A 22 15.73 9.26 17.91
CA SER A 22 15.16 10.29 18.78
C SER A 22 13.66 10.36 18.52
N GLU A 23 12.85 10.08 19.54
CA GLU A 23 11.40 10.22 19.44
C GLU A 23 11.07 11.67 19.04
N PRO A 24 10.26 11.88 17.98
CA PRO A 24 9.84 13.21 17.58
C PRO A 24 9.07 13.91 18.70
N SER A 25 9.28 15.20 18.88
CA SER A 25 8.45 16.02 19.75
C SER A 25 7.00 16.07 19.24
N LEU A 26 6.04 16.38 20.13
CA LEU A 26 4.64 16.55 19.74
C LEU A 26 4.46 17.58 18.61
N GLN A 27 5.28 18.64 18.60
CA GLN A 27 5.24 19.67 17.57
C GLN A 27 5.71 19.13 16.22
N GLU A 28 6.78 18.35 16.19
CA GLU A 28 7.29 17.70 14.97
C GLU A 28 6.29 16.67 14.45
N TRP A 29 5.71 15.85 15.33
CA TRP A 29 4.67 14.89 14.96
C TRP A 29 3.44 15.57 14.34
N THR A 30 3.02 16.69 14.93
CA THR A 30 1.91 17.50 14.40
C THR A 30 2.26 18.10 13.03
N GLN A 31 3.49 18.57 12.85
CA GLN A 31 3.96 19.10 11.58
C GLN A 31 3.99 18.02 10.50
N GLN A 32 4.60 16.88 10.78
CA GLN A 32 4.66 15.72 9.89
C GLN A 32 3.25 15.24 9.48
N SER A 33 2.32 15.17 10.42
CA SER A 33 0.92 14.80 10.14
C SER A 33 0.24 15.82 9.22
N ARG A 34 0.48 17.12 9.41
CA ARG A 34 -0.04 18.17 8.50
C ARG A 34 0.53 18.04 7.09
N ASP A 35 1.83 17.81 6.97
CA ASP A 35 2.51 17.69 5.68
C ASP A 35 2.05 16.43 4.93
N MET A 36 1.89 15.31 5.63
CA MET A 36 1.28 14.08 5.11
C MET A 36 -0.13 14.34 4.54
N LEU A 37 -0.99 15.02 5.30
CA LEU A 37 -2.35 15.34 4.86
C LEU A 37 -2.38 16.30 3.66
N ALA A 38 -1.46 17.26 3.62
CA ALA A 38 -1.32 18.18 2.50
C ALA A 38 -0.85 17.45 1.23
N ALA A 39 0.14 16.56 1.34
CA ALA A 39 0.62 15.72 0.24
C ALA A 39 -0.50 14.80 -0.29
N ARG A 40 -1.25 14.15 0.60
CA ARG A 40 -2.45 13.37 0.22
C ARG A 40 -3.45 14.21 -0.56
N LYS A 41 -3.77 15.42 -0.09
CA LYS A 41 -4.73 16.31 -0.76
C LYS A 41 -4.26 16.71 -2.16
N ARG A 42 -2.96 17.00 -2.32
CA ARG A 42 -2.37 17.27 -3.64
C ARG A 42 -2.46 16.05 -4.55
N GLY A 43 -2.14 14.86 -4.04
CA GLY A 43 -2.27 13.61 -4.78
C GLY A 43 -3.71 13.35 -5.24
N ASP A 44 -4.68 13.59 -4.37
CA ASP A 44 -6.10 13.44 -4.69
C ASP A 44 -6.59 14.40 -5.79
N LEU A 45 -6.09 15.64 -5.79
CA LEU A 45 -6.39 16.62 -6.85
C LEU A 45 -5.76 16.17 -8.17
N ALA A 46 -4.47 15.86 -8.17
CA ALA A 46 -3.77 15.38 -9.36
C ALA A 46 -4.39 14.10 -9.94
N PHE A 47 -4.80 13.16 -9.08
CA PHE A 47 -5.50 11.94 -9.47
C PHE A 47 -6.81 12.23 -10.20
N ARG A 48 -7.61 13.17 -9.68
CA ARG A 48 -8.87 13.61 -10.31
C ARG A 48 -8.64 14.29 -11.65
N ASP A 49 -7.57 15.08 -11.75
CA ASP A 49 -7.18 15.78 -12.96
C ASP A 49 -6.44 14.88 -13.97
N LYS A 50 -6.23 13.60 -13.62
CA LYS A 50 -5.47 12.60 -14.38
C LYS A 50 -4.02 12.99 -14.65
N ASP A 51 -3.46 13.89 -13.84
CA ASP A 51 -2.01 14.08 -13.80
C ASP A 51 -1.38 12.93 -13.00
N LEU A 52 -1.18 11.82 -13.69
CA LEU A 52 -0.76 10.56 -13.08
C LEU A 52 0.61 10.66 -12.41
N ARG A 53 1.54 11.45 -12.98
CA ARG A 53 2.89 11.60 -12.43
C ARG A 53 2.85 12.44 -11.16
N ALA A 54 2.18 13.60 -11.20
CA ALA A 54 2.05 14.42 -10.00
C ALA A 54 1.29 13.71 -8.87
N ALA A 55 0.30 12.87 -9.22
CA ALA A 55 -0.40 12.03 -8.25
C ALA A 55 0.55 11.01 -7.59
N ILE A 56 1.37 10.31 -8.38
CA ILE A 56 2.36 9.35 -7.86
C ILE A 56 3.35 10.05 -6.91
N ASP A 57 3.89 11.19 -7.33
CA ASP A 57 4.90 11.91 -6.55
C ASP A 57 4.30 12.39 -5.22
N SER A 58 3.10 12.97 -5.27
CA SER A 58 2.41 13.47 -4.06
C SER A 58 1.99 12.34 -3.10
N TYR A 59 1.55 11.19 -3.62
CA TYR A 59 1.26 10.02 -2.77
C TYR A 59 2.52 9.38 -2.21
N THR A 60 3.65 9.47 -2.90
CA THR A 60 4.94 8.99 -2.38
C THR A 60 5.40 9.85 -1.22
N GLU A 61 5.34 11.17 -1.36
CA GLU A 61 5.63 12.11 -0.26
C GLU A 61 4.70 11.90 0.94
N CYS A 62 3.41 11.61 0.70
CA CYS A 62 2.48 11.23 1.76
C CYS A 62 2.92 9.99 2.55
N MET A 63 3.66 9.08 1.91
CA MET A 63 4.09 7.82 2.52
C MET A 63 5.44 7.90 3.25
N ASP A 64 6.25 8.93 2.97
CA ASP A 64 7.56 9.12 3.60
C ASP A 64 7.47 9.41 5.11
N VAL A 65 6.33 9.88 5.59
CA VAL A 65 6.08 10.15 7.02
C VAL A 65 5.85 8.86 7.82
N GLY A 66 5.47 7.75 7.17
CA GLY A 66 5.22 6.48 7.84
C GLY A 66 4.16 5.62 7.10
N PRO A 67 4.54 4.47 6.51
CA PRO A 67 3.63 3.63 5.73
C PRO A 67 2.39 3.13 6.50
N GLU A 68 2.48 3.02 7.82
CA GLU A 68 1.41 2.53 8.70
C GLU A 68 0.30 3.56 8.95
N MET A 69 0.61 4.85 8.85
CA MET A 69 -0.37 5.93 9.05
C MET A 69 -1.18 6.26 7.79
N VAL A 70 -0.79 5.68 6.66
CA VAL A 70 -1.37 5.97 5.34
C VAL A 70 -2.55 5.05 5.10
N SER A 71 -3.69 5.62 4.70
CA SER A 71 -4.88 4.84 4.32
C SER A 71 -4.63 4.01 3.06
N GLY A 72 -5.13 2.77 3.06
CA GLY A 72 -5.13 1.88 1.88
C GLY A 72 -5.70 2.50 0.60
N THR A 73 -6.56 3.52 0.72
CA THR A 73 -7.06 4.27 -0.45
C THR A 73 -5.96 5.03 -1.19
N VAL A 74 -4.92 5.51 -0.50
CA VAL A 74 -3.74 6.15 -1.11
C VAL A 74 -2.96 5.13 -1.93
N TYR A 75 -2.72 3.94 -1.37
CA TYR A 75 -2.08 2.83 -2.09
C TYR A 75 -2.85 2.42 -3.34
N VAL A 76 -4.17 2.25 -3.27
CA VAL A 76 -4.98 1.89 -4.44
C VAL A 76 -4.95 2.98 -5.52
N ARG A 77 -5.03 4.26 -5.14
CA ARG A 77 -4.96 5.37 -6.10
C ARG A 77 -3.58 5.46 -6.76
N ARG A 78 -2.50 5.33 -5.97
CA ARG A 78 -1.13 5.31 -6.51
C ARG A 78 -0.88 4.08 -7.39
N SER A 79 -1.39 2.91 -6.99
CA SER A 79 -1.38 1.68 -7.80
C SER A 79 -2.06 1.90 -9.16
N CYS A 80 -3.22 2.55 -9.18
CA CYS A 80 -3.94 2.89 -10.41
C CYS A 80 -3.12 3.81 -11.31
N CYS A 81 -2.50 4.87 -10.77
CA CYS A 81 -1.60 5.71 -11.53
C CYS A 81 -0.40 4.91 -12.10
N HIS A 82 0.20 4.03 -11.29
CA HIS A 82 1.29 3.16 -11.75
C HIS A 82 0.85 2.25 -12.90
N LEU A 83 -0.34 1.63 -12.82
CA LEU A 83 -0.90 0.81 -13.90
C LEU A 83 -1.07 1.60 -15.20
N MET A 84 -1.62 2.82 -15.10
CA MET A 84 -1.86 3.69 -16.25
C MET A 84 -0.54 4.18 -16.87
N CYS A 85 0.51 4.33 -16.07
CA CYS A 85 1.86 4.69 -16.52
C CYS A 85 2.72 3.49 -16.96
N GLY A 86 2.22 2.25 -16.87
CA GLY A 86 2.97 1.04 -17.21
C GLY A 86 4.00 0.58 -16.16
N ASN A 87 3.96 1.15 -14.95
CA ASN A 87 4.83 0.77 -13.82
C ASN A 87 4.25 -0.43 -13.07
N LEU A 88 4.21 -1.59 -13.72
CA LEU A 88 3.38 -2.73 -13.29
C LEU A 88 3.79 -3.32 -11.93
N ASP A 89 5.09 -3.49 -11.67
CA ASP A 89 5.58 -4.02 -10.38
C ASP A 89 5.27 -3.07 -9.22
N ALA A 90 5.37 -1.76 -9.45
CA ALA A 90 5.03 -0.76 -8.45
C ALA A 90 3.53 -0.78 -8.15
N ALA A 91 2.70 -0.91 -9.18
CA ALA A 91 1.26 -1.06 -9.02
C ALA A 91 0.89 -2.30 -8.20
N LEU A 92 1.52 -3.45 -8.48
CA LEU A 92 1.27 -4.68 -7.74
C LEU A 92 1.66 -4.54 -6.27
N ARG A 93 2.84 -3.97 -5.98
CA ARG A 93 3.28 -3.72 -4.59
C ARG A 93 2.29 -2.86 -3.81
N ASP A 94 1.82 -1.77 -4.41
CA ASP A 94 0.85 -0.89 -3.77
C ASP A 94 -0.50 -1.61 -3.53
N ALA A 95 -0.97 -2.38 -4.50
CA ALA A 95 -2.22 -3.13 -4.37
C ALA A 95 -2.13 -4.21 -3.26
N MET A 96 -0.99 -4.90 -3.14
CA MET A 96 -0.72 -5.84 -2.05
C MET A 96 -0.67 -5.13 -0.69
N GLN A 97 -0.09 -3.94 -0.61
CA GLN A 97 -0.03 -3.18 0.62
C GLN A 97 -1.42 -2.69 1.05
N ALA A 98 -2.26 -2.25 0.09
CA ALA A 98 -3.66 -1.95 0.34
C ALA A 98 -4.44 -3.16 0.89
N GLN A 99 -4.22 -4.36 0.34
CA GLN A 99 -4.85 -5.59 0.82
C GLN A 99 -4.44 -5.92 2.27
N ARG A 100 -3.16 -5.70 2.63
CA ARG A 100 -2.70 -5.91 4.02
C ARG A 100 -3.38 -4.96 5.01
N GLN A 101 -3.60 -3.71 4.61
CA GLN A 101 -4.25 -2.72 5.47
C GLN A 101 -5.76 -2.91 5.56
N TYR A 102 -6.41 -3.31 4.47
CA TYR A 102 -7.85 -3.59 4.42
C TYR A 102 -8.11 -4.96 3.80
N PRO A 103 -7.99 -6.05 4.59
CA PRO A 103 -8.19 -7.40 4.09
C PRO A 103 -9.57 -7.65 3.48
N GLU A 104 -10.60 -6.98 4.00
CA GLU A 104 -11.98 -7.10 3.55
C GLU A 104 -12.34 -6.14 2.41
N TRP A 105 -11.36 -5.64 1.66
CA TRP A 105 -11.59 -4.71 0.55
C TRP A 105 -11.34 -5.37 -0.81
N PRO A 106 -12.39 -5.80 -1.55
CA PRO A 106 -12.22 -6.48 -2.82
C PRO A 106 -11.46 -5.68 -3.88
N LEU A 107 -11.47 -4.34 -3.76
CA LEU A 107 -10.81 -3.46 -4.73
C LEU A 107 -9.30 -3.67 -4.80
N SER A 108 -8.63 -3.94 -3.67
CA SER A 108 -7.18 -4.23 -3.69
C SER A 108 -6.88 -5.53 -4.44
N LEU A 109 -7.73 -6.55 -4.33
CA LEU A 109 -7.59 -7.79 -5.11
C LEU A 109 -7.81 -7.55 -6.61
N TYR A 110 -8.80 -6.74 -7.00
CA TYR A 110 -8.99 -6.36 -8.41
C TYR A 110 -7.77 -5.61 -8.98
N MET A 111 -7.15 -4.73 -8.18
CA MET A 111 -5.94 -4.01 -8.58
C MET A 111 -4.74 -4.96 -8.73
N GLN A 112 -4.57 -5.94 -7.83
CA GLN A 112 -3.55 -6.99 -7.97
C GLN A 112 -3.77 -7.81 -9.25
N ALA A 113 -5.01 -8.23 -9.52
CA ALA A 113 -5.36 -8.96 -10.72
C ALA A 113 -5.03 -8.17 -12.00
N ALA A 114 -5.34 -6.87 -12.03
CA ALA A 114 -5.03 -6.01 -13.16
C ALA A 114 -3.52 -5.88 -13.41
N ALA A 115 -2.72 -5.71 -12.35
CA ALA A 115 -1.27 -5.66 -12.45
C ALA A 115 -0.66 -6.99 -12.90
N LEU A 116 -1.05 -8.10 -12.27
CA LEU A 116 -0.59 -9.45 -12.61
C LEU A 116 -0.94 -9.83 -14.06
N SER A 117 -2.14 -9.46 -14.52
CA SER A 117 -2.56 -9.70 -15.91
C SER A 117 -1.66 -8.96 -16.91
N LYS A 118 -1.34 -7.69 -16.64
CA LYS A 118 -0.41 -6.90 -17.48
C LYS A 118 1.04 -7.41 -17.42
N LEU A 119 1.44 -8.07 -16.33
CA LEU A 119 2.72 -8.76 -16.19
C LEU A 119 2.77 -10.13 -16.88
N GLY A 120 1.66 -10.60 -17.47
CA GLY A 120 1.56 -11.94 -18.08
C GLY A 120 1.34 -13.08 -17.09
N MET A 121 1.10 -12.76 -15.82
CA MET A 121 0.92 -13.72 -14.73
C MET A 121 -0.57 -14.14 -14.61
N HIS A 122 -1.14 -14.62 -15.71
CA HIS A 122 -2.60 -14.81 -15.87
C HIS A 122 -3.23 -15.74 -14.83
N SER A 123 -2.54 -16.82 -14.43
CA SER A 123 -3.05 -17.74 -13.41
C SER A 123 -3.20 -17.07 -12.04
N GLN A 124 -2.25 -16.21 -11.67
CA GLN A 124 -2.32 -15.49 -10.39
C GLN A 124 -3.38 -14.39 -10.45
N ALA A 125 -3.47 -13.70 -11.59
CA ALA A 125 -4.53 -12.72 -11.82
C ALA A 125 -5.93 -13.35 -11.65
N MET A 126 -6.16 -14.53 -12.22
CA MET A 126 -7.43 -15.25 -12.07
C MET A 126 -7.70 -15.62 -10.60
N GLY A 127 -6.68 -16.07 -9.87
CA GLY A 127 -6.80 -16.36 -8.43
C GLY A 127 -7.31 -15.15 -7.64
N MET A 128 -6.73 -13.97 -7.88
CA MET A 128 -7.16 -12.71 -7.24
C MET A 128 -8.59 -12.32 -7.61
N LEU A 129 -9.03 -12.54 -8.85
CA LEU A 129 -10.42 -12.28 -9.27
C LEU A 129 -11.42 -13.20 -8.57
N ILE A 130 -11.09 -14.49 -8.43
CA ILE A 130 -11.92 -15.46 -7.71
C ILE A 130 -12.08 -15.02 -6.25
N GLU A 131 -10.95 -14.75 -5.58
CA GLU A 131 -10.96 -14.32 -4.18
C GLU A 131 -11.77 -13.03 -3.96
N ALA A 132 -11.61 -12.04 -4.85
CA ALA A 132 -12.41 -10.81 -4.80
C ALA A 132 -13.92 -11.08 -4.93
N SER A 133 -14.30 -11.97 -5.85
CA SER A 133 -15.71 -12.32 -6.09
C SER A 133 -16.33 -13.09 -4.92
N GLU A 134 -15.57 -13.97 -4.28
CA GLU A 134 -15.98 -14.72 -3.09
C GLU A 134 -16.16 -13.79 -1.90
N MET A 135 -15.24 -12.83 -1.71
CA MET A 135 -15.32 -11.81 -0.68
C MET A 135 -16.60 -10.98 -0.80
N GLU A 136 -16.92 -10.46 -1.99
CA GLU A 136 -18.17 -9.74 -2.24
C GLU A 136 -19.42 -10.60 -2.03
N GLY A 137 -19.35 -11.88 -2.43
CA GLY A 137 -20.42 -12.86 -2.22
C GLY A 137 -20.73 -13.09 -0.75
N ASN A 138 -19.68 -13.17 0.08
CA ASN A 138 -19.81 -13.34 1.53
C ASN A 138 -20.35 -12.08 2.21
N HIS A 139 -19.88 -10.90 1.82
CA HIS A 139 -20.41 -9.62 2.32
C HIS A 139 -21.92 -9.48 2.09
N ARG A 140 -22.41 -9.81 0.88
CA ARG A 140 -23.84 -9.77 0.56
C ARG A 140 -24.68 -10.71 1.42
N LYS A 141 -24.18 -11.92 1.69
CA LYS A 141 -24.89 -12.91 2.53
C LYS A 141 -24.95 -12.46 4.00
N SER A 142 -23.88 -11.89 4.53
CA SER A 142 -23.84 -11.37 5.91
C SER A 142 -24.79 -10.19 6.13
N SER A 143 -24.96 -9.30 5.14
CA SER A 143 -25.92 -8.18 5.24
C SER A 143 -27.39 -8.61 5.18
N LEU A 144 -27.70 -9.77 4.59
CA LEU A 144 -29.07 -10.28 4.47
C LEU A 144 -29.57 -11.03 5.72
N ILE A 145 -28.67 -11.47 6.61
CA ILE A 145 -29.01 -12.21 7.83
C ILE A 145 -29.43 -11.27 8.99
N LEU A 146 -29.22 -9.96 8.83
CA LEU A 146 -29.52 -8.94 9.84
C LEU A 146 -30.85 -8.18 9.61
N VAL A 147 -31.75 -8.70 8.76
CA VAL A 147 -33.08 -8.09 8.48
C VAL A 147 -34.21 -9.00 8.94
#